data_AF-A0A4R9BVC6-F1
#
_entry.id   AF-A0A4R9BVC6-F1
#
_cell.length_a   1.000
_cell.length_b   1.000
_cell.length_c   1.000
_cell.angle_alpha   90.00
_cell.angle_beta   90.00
_cell.angle_gamma   90.00
#
_symmetry.space_group_name_H-M   'P 1'
#
loop_
_entity.id
_entity.type
_entity.pdbx_description
1 polymer ?
#
loop_
_entity_poly.entity_id
_entity_poly.type
_entity_poly.pdbx_seq_one_letter_code
_entity_poly.pdbx_strand_id
1 'polypeptide(L)' 'MFKRRVSIVGGGIVGLAVADRLARRGAEVILFEKESRRAR' A
#
# COMPACT_ATOMS: atom_id res chain seq x y z
N MET A 1 9.64 -0.65 18.48
CA MET A 1 8.57 -0.29 17.51
C MET A 1 8.44 -1.42 16.50
N PHE A 2 7.31 -2.14 16.46
CA PHE A 2 7.14 -3.30 15.59
C PHE A 2 6.98 -2.87 14.12
N LYS A 3 8.02 -3.07 13.29
CA LYS A 3 7.89 -2.98 11.83
C LYS A 3 7.15 -4.21 11.33
N ARG A 4 5.85 -4.07 11.05
CA ARG A 4 5.08 -5.11 10.35
C ARG A 4 5.24 -4.94 8.85
N ARG A 5 5.61 -6.02 8.16
CA ARG A 5 5.54 -6.11 6.70
C ARG A 5 4.10 -6.37 6.28
N VAL A 6 3.59 -5.60 5.33
CA VAL A 6 2.20 -5.69 4.85
C VAL A 6 2.18 -5.70 3.33
N SER A 7 1.55 -6.72 2.76
CA SER A 7 1.26 -6.80 1.33
C SER A 7 -0.17 -6.33 1.05
N ILE A 8 -0.35 -5.47 0.05
CA ILE A 8 -1.64 -4.96 -0.41
C ILE A 8 -1.81 -5.36 -1.87
N VAL A 9 -2.94 -5.98 -2.22
CA VAL A 9 -3.27 -6.33 -3.61
C VAL A 9 -4.42 -5.42 -4.07
N GLY A 10 -4.19 -4.66 -5.12
CA GLY A 10 -5.06 -3.59 -5.62
C GLY A 10 -4.55 -2.19 -5.23
N GLY A 11 -4.35 -1.35 -6.23
CA GLY A 11 -3.87 0.03 -6.23
C GLY A 11 -4.93 1.04 -6.65
N GLY A 12 -6.21 0.68 -6.56
CA GLY A 12 -7.31 1.64 -6.59
C GLY A 12 -7.31 2.57 -5.36
N ILE A 13 -8.27 3.50 -5.29
CA ILE A 13 -8.32 4.56 -4.26
C ILE A 13 -8.22 4.02 -2.82
N VAL A 14 -8.89 2.91 -2.54
CA VAL A 14 -8.86 2.27 -1.22
C VAL A 14 -7.49 1.65 -0.93
N GLY A 15 -6.91 0.93 -1.89
CA GLY A 15 -5.61 0.28 -1.73
C GLY A 15 -4.49 1.28 -1.45
N LEU A 16 -4.50 2.40 -2.18
CA LEU A 16 -3.55 3.50 -1.97
C LEU A 16 -3.76 4.19 -0.62
N ALA A 17 -5.00 4.47 -0.22
CA ALA A 17 -5.29 5.09 1.08
C ALA A 17 -4.84 4.21 2.26
N VAL A 18 -5.04 2.88 2.16
CA VAL A 18 -4.58 1.92 3.17
C VAL A 18 -3.04 1.86 3.19
N ALA A 19 -2.39 1.85 2.03
CA ALA A 19 -0.94 1.86 1.92
C ALA A 19 -0.32 3.10 2.59
N ASP A 20 -0.84 4.30 2.30
CA ASP A 20 -0.37 5.55 2.91
C ASP A 20 -0.56 5.55 4.43
N ARG A 21 -1.75 5.14 4.91
CA ARG A 21 -2.05 5.04 6.34
C ARG A 21 -1.07 4.13 7.08
N LEU A 22 -0.73 2.97 6.50
CA LEU A 22 0.14 1.99 7.12
C LEU A 22 1.62 2.40 7.05
N ALA A 23 2.06 2.95 5.92
CA ALA A 23 3.41 3.48 5.77
C ALA A 23 3.70 4.59 6.78
N ARG A 24 2.76 5.54 6.98
CA ARG A 24 2.85 6.60 8.00
C ARG A 24 2.94 6.07 9.44
N ARG A 25 2.47 4.86 9.69
CA ARG A 25 2.54 4.17 10.99
C ARG A 25 3.79 3.31 11.15
N GLY A 26 4.71 3.34 10.16
CA GLY A 26 5.99 2.63 10.21
C GLY A 26 5.93 1.19 9.71
N ALA A 27 4.85 0.80 9.02
CA ALA A 27 4.81 -0.49 8.33
C ALA A 27 5.66 -0.45 7.05
N GLU A 28 6.28 -1.58 6.73
CA GLU A 28 6.91 -1.80 5.43
C GLU A 28 5.84 -2.34 4.49
N VAL A 29 5.39 -1.50 3.56
CA VAL A 29 4.26 -1.81 2.67
C VAL A 29 4.76 -2.19 1.28
N ILE A 30 4.27 -3.32 0.75
CA ILE A 30 4.45 -3.73 -0.64
C ILE A 30 3.05 -3.75 -1.27
N LEU A 31 2.86 -2.95 -2.33
CA LEU A 31 1.59 -2.87 -3.05
C LEU A 31 1.72 -3.51 -4.43
N PHE A 32 0.81 -4.41 -4.75
CA PHE A 32 0.70 -5.09 -6.04
C PHE A 32 -0.53 -4.53 -6.77
N GLU A 33 -0.32 -3.92 -7.93
CA GLU A 33 -1.38 -3.54 -8.85
C GLU A 33 -1.17 -4.31 -10.15
N LYS A 34 -2.26 -4.82 -10.73
CA LYS A 34 -2.22 -5.58 -11.98
C LYS A 34 -1.73 -4.69 -13.12
N GLU A 35 -2.11 -3.42 -13.11
CA GLU A 35 -1.68 -2.45 -14.11
C GLU A 35 -0.41 -1.69 -13.70
N SER A 36 0.51 -1.51 -14.64
CA SER A 36 1.71 -0.69 -14.44
C SER A 36 1.42 0.82 -14.37
N ARG A 37 0.16 1.22 -14.58
CA ARG A 37 -0.27 2.61 -14.70
C ARG A 37 -0.92 3.06 -13.40
N ARG A 38 -0.46 4.19 -12.84
CA ARG A 38 -1.13 4.86 -11.72
C ARG A 38 -2.51 5.32 -12.18
N ALA A 39 -3.52 5.23 -11.30
CA ALA A 39 -4.80 5.90 -11.52
C ALA A 39 -4.52 7.38 -11.83
N ARG A 40 -4.87 7.81 -13.04
CA ARG A 40 -4.83 9.22 -13.44
C ARG A 40 -6.01 9.96 -12.86
#